data_AF-A0A972VJH2-F1
#
_entry.id   AF-A0A972VJH2-F1
#
_cell.length_a   1.000
_cell.length_b   1.000
_cell.length_c   1.000
_cell.angle_alpha   90.00
_cell.angle_beta   90.00
_cell.angle_gamma   90.00
#
_symmetry.space_group_name_H-M   'P 1'
#
loop_
_entity.id
_entity.type
_entity.pdbx_description
1 polymer ?
#
loop_
_entity_poly.entity_id
_entity_poly.type
_entity_poly.pdbx_seq_one_letter_code
_entity_poly.pdbx_strand_id
1 'polypeptide(L)'
;MEVSDEGDVIKNRWKNDDFDRLCNQLKTLDEPKITDIIFRLLDLSSDARKNLVDFIVQTKQKTIRDGEFHNFSLPPDDSYSHRTGITYISLSSDNVEELRKRLLALCQARKYKSKGDVWIGFGSLRSSDEMIDAVVFNNQQWEYDKELEYLSNVMLEGEGQGKQIRIGNKTGRNERCLCGSGLKYKKCCGMNK
;
A
#
# COMPACT_ATOMS: atom_id res chain seq x y z
N MET A 1 28.46 1.09 -27.47
CA MET A 1 28.84 2.14 -26.52
C MET A 1 27.98 1.96 -25.28
N GLU A 2 28.48 1.26 -24.28
CA GLU A 2 27.87 1.29 -22.95
C GLU A 2 28.19 2.65 -22.35
N VAL A 3 27.18 3.50 -22.25
CA VAL A 3 27.31 4.75 -21.51
C VAL A 3 27.21 4.35 -20.04
N SER A 4 28.36 4.33 -19.37
CA SER A 4 28.43 4.13 -17.92
C SER A 4 27.78 5.34 -17.24
N ASP A 5 26.78 5.07 -16.40
CA ASP A 5 26.09 6.06 -15.58
C ASP A 5 26.87 6.40 -14.28
N GLU A 6 28.09 5.84 -14.12
CA GLU A 6 28.98 6.13 -12.99
C GLU A 6 29.52 7.56 -13.09
N GLY A 7 28.77 8.51 -12.54
CA GLY A 7 29.16 9.92 -12.46
C GLY A 7 28.04 10.92 -12.71
N ASP A 8 26.86 10.46 -13.15
CA ASP A 8 25.73 11.36 -13.37
C ASP A 8 25.06 11.72 -12.02
N VAL A 9 25.46 12.88 -11.49
CA VAL A 9 24.98 13.44 -10.22
C VAL A 9 23.46 13.70 -10.25
N ILE A 10 22.85 13.89 -11.42
CA ILE A 10 21.41 14.12 -11.54
C ILE A 10 20.66 12.79 -11.51
N LYS A 11 21.14 11.75 -12.21
CA LYS A 11 20.56 10.39 -12.12
C LYS A 11 20.71 9.78 -10.72
N ASN A 12 21.86 9.96 -10.07
CA ASN A 12 22.15 9.31 -8.78
C ASN A 12 21.57 10.04 -7.57
N ARG A 13 21.08 11.27 -7.71
CA ARG A 13 20.48 12.05 -6.60
C ARG A 13 19.11 11.53 -6.16
N TRP A 14 18.43 10.77 -7.01
CA TRP A 14 17.05 10.29 -6.80
C TRP A 14 16.95 8.76 -6.75
N LYS A 15 18.11 8.09 -6.77
CA LYS A 15 18.18 6.64 -6.77
C LYS A 15 17.88 6.12 -5.36
N ASN A 16 16.81 5.36 -5.24
CA ASN A 16 16.47 4.66 -4.02
C ASN A 16 16.56 3.17 -4.35
N ASP A 17 17.64 2.52 -3.90
CA ASP A 17 17.94 1.14 -4.26
C ASP A 17 16.82 0.18 -3.82
N ASP A 18 16.12 0.46 -2.71
CA ASP A 18 14.97 -0.32 -2.27
C ASP A 18 13.74 -0.12 -3.17
N PHE A 19 13.54 1.08 -3.71
CA PHE A 19 12.49 1.34 -4.69
C PHE A 19 12.79 0.69 -6.04
N ASP A 20 14.05 0.73 -6.48
CA ASP A 20 14.49 0.02 -7.68
C ASP A 20 14.33 -1.50 -7.49
N ARG A 21 14.67 -2.01 -6.30
CA ARG A 21 14.44 -3.40 -5.91
C ARG A 21 12.96 -3.77 -5.96
N LEU A 22 12.07 -2.94 -5.40
CA LEU A 22 10.61 -3.14 -5.49
C LEU A 22 10.15 -3.22 -6.95
N CYS A 23 10.59 -2.27 -7.79
CA CYS A 23 10.24 -2.25 -9.21
C CYS A 23 10.76 -3.47 -9.97
N ASN A 24 11.93 -3.98 -9.60
CA ASN A 24 12.49 -5.18 -10.22
C ASN A 24 11.78 -6.45 -9.78
N GLN A 25 11.39 -6.57 -8.50
CA GLN A 25 10.55 -7.67 -8.03
C GLN A 25 9.17 -7.63 -8.68
N LEU A 26 8.58 -6.46 -8.89
CA LEU A 26 7.30 -6.36 -9.61
C LEU A 26 7.38 -6.96 -11.03
N LYS A 27 8.50 -6.77 -11.73
CA LYS A 27 8.69 -7.30 -13.08
C LYS A 27 8.82 -8.82 -13.13
N THR A 28 9.09 -9.48 -12.00
CA THR A 28 9.16 -10.95 -11.93
C THR A 28 7.81 -11.58 -11.59
N LEU A 29 6.81 -10.79 -11.17
CA LEU A 29 5.47 -11.27 -10.85
C LEU A 29 4.60 -11.37 -12.10
N ASP A 30 3.76 -12.40 -12.14
CA ASP A 30 2.78 -12.63 -13.21
C ASP A 30 1.49 -11.83 -12.94
N GLU A 31 1.50 -10.54 -13.29
CA GLU A 31 0.32 -9.66 -13.24
C GLU A 31 0.21 -8.87 -14.56
N PRO A 32 -0.93 -8.90 -15.28
CA PRO A 32 -1.06 -8.24 -16.59
C PRO A 32 -0.79 -6.73 -16.59
N LYS A 33 -0.90 -6.07 -15.43
CA LYS A 33 -0.82 -4.60 -15.27
C LYS A 33 0.41 -4.13 -14.49
N ILE A 34 1.52 -4.90 -14.49
CA ILE A 34 2.78 -4.48 -13.84
C ILE A 34 3.25 -3.10 -14.31
N THR A 35 3.19 -2.83 -15.62
CA THR A 35 3.61 -1.53 -16.16
C THR A 35 2.77 -0.37 -15.60
N ASP A 36 1.44 -0.52 -15.52
CA ASP A 36 0.57 0.47 -14.90
C ASP A 36 0.90 0.67 -13.41
N ILE A 37 1.12 -0.42 -12.67
CA ILE A 37 1.52 -0.35 -11.26
C ILE A 37 2.79 0.48 -11.11
N ILE A 38 3.83 0.20 -11.90
CA ILE A 38 5.12 0.92 -11.86
C ILE A 38 4.90 2.40 -12.18
N PHE A 39 4.12 2.74 -13.21
CA PHE A 39 3.82 4.15 -13.50
C PHE A 39 3.11 4.86 -12.34
N ARG A 40 2.14 4.21 -11.69
CA ARG A 40 1.48 4.77 -10.49
C ARG A 40 2.43 4.97 -9.32
N LEU A 41 3.42 4.09 -9.15
CA LEU A 41 4.46 4.27 -8.14
C LEU A 41 5.43 5.40 -8.49
N LEU A 42 5.70 5.61 -9.78
CA LEU A 42 6.57 6.70 -10.26
C LEU A 42 5.90 8.07 -10.13
N ASP A 43 4.56 8.14 -10.16
CA ASP A 43 3.80 9.37 -9.89
C ASP A 43 3.97 9.88 -8.45
N LEU A 44 4.38 9.00 -7.52
CA LEU A 44 4.69 9.40 -6.14
C LEU A 44 5.94 10.27 -6.08
N SER A 45 5.94 11.26 -5.18
CA SER A 45 7.13 12.06 -4.88
C SER A 45 8.29 11.19 -4.37
N SER A 46 9.52 11.68 -4.49
CA SER A 46 10.71 10.94 -4.02
C SER A 46 10.63 10.54 -2.56
N ASP A 47 10.18 11.46 -1.70
CA ASP A 47 9.96 11.17 -0.28
C ASP A 47 8.86 10.13 -0.09
N ALA A 48 7.83 10.13 -0.94
CA ALA A 48 6.76 9.16 -0.85
C ALA A 48 7.18 7.76 -1.26
N ARG A 49 7.97 7.64 -2.32
CA ARG A 49 8.59 6.37 -2.72
C ARG A 49 9.47 5.82 -1.61
N LYS A 50 10.33 6.66 -1.02
CA LYS A 50 11.19 6.28 0.11
C LYS A 50 10.38 5.79 1.31
N ASN A 51 9.39 6.57 1.75
CA ASN A 51 8.57 6.20 2.91
C ASN A 51 7.79 4.90 2.65
N LEU A 52 7.29 4.68 1.43
CA LEU A 52 6.60 3.44 1.07
C LEU A 52 7.51 2.23 1.26
N VAL A 53 8.71 2.23 0.70
CA VAL A 53 9.64 1.10 0.83
C VAL A 53 10.13 0.93 2.27
N ASP A 54 10.37 2.02 2.99
CA ASP A 54 10.71 1.98 4.43
C ASP A 54 9.60 1.26 5.22
N PHE A 55 8.33 1.56 4.95
CA PHE A 55 7.20 0.88 5.62
C PHE A 55 7.07 -0.59 5.23
N ILE A 56 7.31 -0.94 3.96
CA ILE A 56 7.33 -2.34 3.50
C ILE A 56 8.38 -3.12 4.29
N VAL A 57 9.63 -2.64 4.27
CA VAL A 57 10.76 -3.29 4.94
C VAL A 57 10.52 -3.41 6.43
N GLN A 58 10.11 -2.33 7.11
CA GLN A 58 9.86 -2.34 8.55
C GLN A 58 8.73 -3.31 8.94
N THR A 59 7.67 -3.38 8.13
CA THR A 59 6.52 -4.25 8.40
C THR A 59 6.89 -5.72 8.20
N LYS A 60 7.65 -6.04 7.15
CA LYS A 60 8.17 -7.39 6.95
C LYS A 60 9.09 -7.81 8.10
N GLN A 61 10.05 -6.97 8.45
CA GLN A 61 10.99 -7.24 9.54
C GLN A 61 10.31 -7.39 10.89
N LYS A 62 9.17 -6.72 11.11
CA LYS A 62 8.35 -6.94 12.30
C LYS A 62 7.76 -8.35 12.30
N THR A 63 7.12 -8.76 11.20
CA THR A 63 6.56 -10.11 11.00
C THR A 63 7.62 -11.21 11.18
N ILE A 64 8.83 -11.02 10.66
CA ILE A 64 9.93 -11.98 10.82
C ILE A 64 10.27 -12.15 12.30
N ARG A 65 10.40 -11.03 13.03
CA ARG A 65 10.81 -10.99 14.44
C ARG A 65 9.77 -11.55 15.41
N ASP A 66 8.51 -11.14 15.29
CA ASP A 66 7.46 -11.56 16.22
C ASP A 66 6.66 -12.78 15.74
N GLY A 67 6.76 -13.15 14.46
CA GLY A 67 6.02 -14.26 13.88
C GLY A 67 4.53 -13.97 13.70
N GLU A 68 4.11 -12.71 13.80
CA GLU A 68 2.71 -12.29 13.70
C GLU A 68 2.39 -11.66 12.34
N PHE A 69 1.11 -11.67 11.98
CA PHE A 69 0.64 -10.97 10.78
C PHE A 69 0.69 -9.46 10.98
N HIS A 70 1.30 -8.73 10.04
CA HIS A 70 1.28 -7.27 10.03
C HIS A 70 0.86 -6.73 8.68
N ASN A 71 0.22 -5.56 8.72
CA ASN A 71 -0.17 -4.85 7.51
C ASN A 71 -0.27 -3.35 7.77
N PHE A 72 -0.22 -2.58 6.69
CA PHE A 72 -0.55 -1.17 6.69
C PHE A 72 -1.28 -0.78 5.42
N SER A 73 -1.91 0.39 5.41
CA SER A 73 -2.48 0.95 4.20
C SER A 73 -2.21 2.44 4.11
N LEU A 74 -1.85 2.89 2.91
CA LEU A 74 -1.77 4.27 2.52
C LEU A 74 -3.09 4.61 1.81
N PRO A 75 -3.96 5.43 2.43
CA PRO A 75 -5.17 5.86 1.76
C PRO A 75 -4.82 6.71 0.54
N PRO A 76 -5.74 6.83 -0.42
CA PRO A 76 -5.56 7.74 -1.55
C PRO A 76 -5.32 9.16 -1.08
N ASP A 77 -4.38 9.84 -1.73
CA ASP A 77 -4.16 11.26 -1.51
C ASP A 77 -5.10 12.07 -2.40
N ASP A 78 -5.94 12.90 -1.78
CA ASP A 78 -6.91 13.75 -2.48
C ASP A 78 -6.24 14.90 -3.25
N SER A 79 -4.92 15.12 -3.08
CA SER A 79 -4.17 16.16 -3.79
C SER A 79 -3.69 15.78 -5.20
N TYR A 80 -3.81 14.51 -5.60
CA TYR A 80 -3.37 14.03 -6.91
C TYR A 80 -4.56 13.55 -7.77
N SER A 81 -4.47 13.75 -9.10
CA SER A 81 -5.42 13.16 -10.05
C SER A 81 -5.11 11.67 -10.25
N HIS A 82 -6.13 10.83 -10.07
CA HIS A 82 -6.09 9.37 -9.82
C HIS A 82 -5.75 9.03 -8.37
N ARG A 83 -6.79 9.00 -7.53
CA ARG A 83 -6.74 8.71 -6.10
C ARG A 83 -6.34 7.24 -5.91
N THR A 84 -5.03 7.01 -5.85
CA THR A 84 -4.43 5.68 -5.72
C THR A 84 -4.14 5.39 -4.25
N GLY A 85 -4.73 4.32 -3.72
CA GLY A 85 -4.38 3.79 -2.40
C GLY A 85 -3.47 2.58 -2.51
N ILE A 86 -2.72 2.32 -1.45
CA ILE A 86 -1.78 1.20 -1.36
C ILE A 86 -2.04 0.42 -0.08
N THR A 87 -2.02 -0.91 -0.15
CA THR A 87 -2.00 -1.79 1.01
C THR A 87 -0.78 -2.69 0.93
N TYR A 88 -0.13 -2.91 2.06
CA TYR A 88 0.89 -3.93 2.19
C TYR A 88 0.52 -4.90 3.31
N ILE A 89 0.65 -6.20 3.05
CA ILE A 89 0.51 -7.23 4.07
C ILE A 89 1.77 -8.10 4.12
N SER A 90 2.13 -8.55 5.32
CA SER A 90 3.17 -9.55 5.54
C SER A 90 2.56 -10.68 6.36
N LEU A 91 2.47 -11.85 5.75
CA LEU A 91 1.95 -13.06 6.39
C LEU A 91 2.98 -13.66 7.34
N SER A 92 2.49 -14.23 8.44
CA SER A 92 3.31 -15.04 9.36
C SER A 92 3.58 -16.45 8.83
N SER A 93 2.79 -16.93 7.87
CA SER A 93 2.92 -18.21 7.18
C SER A 93 3.53 -18.03 5.78
N ASP A 94 3.98 -19.14 5.18
CA ASP A 94 4.48 -19.18 3.80
C ASP A 94 3.41 -19.73 2.82
N ASN A 95 2.13 -19.45 3.09
CA ASN A 95 1.02 -19.90 2.26
C ASN A 95 0.65 -18.83 1.22
N VAL A 96 1.03 -19.07 -0.04
CA VAL A 96 0.79 -18.14 -1.17
C VAL A 96 -0.70 -17.91 -1.42
N GLU A 97 -1.54 -18.95 -1.31
CA GLU A 97 -2.98 -18.82 -1.56
C GLU A 97 -3.67 -18.02 -0.45
N GLU A 98 -3.23 -18.21 0.79
CA GLU A 98 -3.64 -17.35 1.91
C GLU A 98 -3.22 -15.90 1.69
N LEU A 99 -1.98 -15.67 1.20
CA LEU A 99 -1.45 -14.34 0.93
C LEU A 99 -2.34 -13.62 -0.07
N ARG A 100 -2.61 -14.27 -1.21
CA ARG A 100 -3.45 -13.72 -2.28
C ARG A 100 -4.87 -13.42 -1.79
N LYS A 101 -5.49 -14.37 -1.08
CA LYS A 101 -6.87 -14.21 -0.59
C LYS A 101 -6.99 -13.04 0.40
N ARG A 102 -6.09 -12.95 1.39
CA ARG A 102 -6.11 -11.87 2.37
C ARG A 102 -5.78 -10.52 1.73
N LEU A 103 -4.80 -10.49 0.82
CA LEU A 103 -4.41 -9.27 0.12
C LEU A 103 -5.56 -8.72 -0.71
N LEU A 104 -6.21 -9.57 -1.51
CA LEU A 104 -7.35 -9.18 -2.34
C LEU A 104 -8.51 -8.63 -1.49
N ALA A 105 -8.91 -9.36 -0.44
CA ALA A 105 -10.01 -8.97 0.43
C ALA A 105 -9.75 -7.60 1.09
N LEU A 106 -8.54 -7.40 1.65
CA LEU A 106 -8.20 -6.15 2.33
C LEU A 106 -8.12 -4.98 1.33
N CYS A 107 -7.54 -5.20 0.15
CA CYS A 107 -7.50 -4.19 -0.90
C CYS A 107 -8.91 -3.78 -1.36
N GLN A 108 -9.81 -4.74 -1.57
CA GLN A 108 -11.19 -4.47 -1.96
C GLN A 108 -11.92 -3.66 -0.89
N ALA A 109 -11.83 -4.06 0.39
CA ALA A 109 -12.45 -3.34 1.50
C ALA A 109 -11.90 -1.91 1.63
N ARG A 110 -10.57 -1.74 1.58
CA ARG A 110 -9.93 -0.42 1.73
C ARG A 110 -10.23 0.51 0.55
N LYS A 111 -10.19 -0.01 -0.68
CA LYS A 111 -10.57 0.75 -1.89
C LYS A 111 -12.01 1.21 -1.80
N TYR A 112 -12.92 0.29 -1.48
CA TYR A 112 -14.34 0.58 -1.40
C TYR A 112 -14.63 1.65 -0.34
N LYS A 113 -14.06 1.51 0.86
CA LYS A 113 -14.29 2.44 1.97
C LYS A 113 -13.72 3.84 1.73
N SER A 114 -12.56 3.93 1.07
CA SER A 114 -11.90 5.21 0.75
C SER A 114 -12.40 5.86 -0.54
N LYS A 115 -13.23 5.13 -1.31
CA LYS A 115 -13.70 5.52 -2.66
C LYS A 115 -12.52 5.86 -3.57
N GLY A 116 -11.46 5.06 -3.51
CA GLY A 116 -10.27 5.26 -4.34
C GLY A 116 -10.52 4.84 -5.79
N ASP A 117 -9.89 5.55 -6.73
CA ASP A 117 -9.98 5.23 -8.16
C ASP A 117 -9.18 3.96 -8.48
N VAL A 118 -8.03 3.81 -7.82
CA VAL A 118 -7.07 2.72 -8.01
C VAL A 118 -6.61 2.20 -6.65
N TRP A 119 -6.37 0.89 -6.56
CA TRP A 119 -5.75 0.28 -5.39
C TRP A 119 -4.65 -0.70 -5.78
N ILE A 120 -3.50 -0.58 -5.13
CA ILE A 120 -2.36 -1.48 -5.30
C ILE A 120 -2.14 -2.23 -3.98
N GLY A 121 -2.14 -3.55 -4.05
CA GLY A 121 -1.82 -4.42 -2.94
C GLY A 121 -0.46 -5.06 -3.13
N PHE A 122 0.38 -5.03 -2.11
CA PHE A 122 1.63 -5.79 -2.05
C PHE A 122 1.55 -6.80 -0.90
N GLY A 123 2.01 -8.02 -1.12
CA GLY A 123 2.03 -9.07 -0.11
C GLY A 123 3.39 -9.71 -0.01
N SER A 124 3.84 -10.07 1.18
CA SER A 124 5.02 -10.94 1.37
C SER A 124 4.76 -12.10 2.33
N LEU A 125 5.54 -13.15 2.15
CA LEU A 125 5.66 -14.30 3.03
C LEU A 125 6.78 -14.08 4.05
N ARG A 126 6.70 -14.76 5.19
CA ARG A 126 7.64 -14.57 6.30
C ARG A 126 9.05 -15.01 5.94
N SER A 127 9.19 -16.18 5.31
CA SER A 127 10.50 -16.80 5.04
C SER A 127 11.15 -16.34 3.74
N SER A 128 10.40 -15.68 2.85
CA SER A 128 10.92 -15.18 1.57
C SER A 128 12.02 -14.14 1.79
N ASP A 129 13.03 -14.12 0.93
CA ASP A 129 14.05 -13.05 0.93
C ASP A 129 13.57 -11.79 0.19
N GLU A 130 12.50 -11.89 -0.60
CA GLU A 130 11.96 -10.80 -1.44
C GLU A 130 11.09 -9.84 -0.63
N MET A 131 11.03 -8.53 -0.94
CA MET A 131 10.19 -7.63 -0.15
C MET A 131 8.70 -7.79 -0.49
N ILE A 132 8.40 -8.34 -1.67
CA ILE A 132 7.07 -8.74 -2.11
C ILE A 132 7.12 -10.11 -2.78
N ASP A 133 6.08 -10.90 -2.57
CA ASP A 133 5.82 -12.21 -3.17
C ASP A 133 4.50 -12.23 -3.96
N ALA A 134 3.66 -11.23 -3.76
CA ALA A 134 2.40 -11.05 -4.49
C ALA A 134 2.08 -9.58 -4.70
N VAL A 135 1.37 -9.31 -5.80
CA VAL A 135 0.78 -8.01 -6.10
C VAL A 135 -0.68 -8.19 -6.49
N VAL A 136 -1.52 -7.21 -6.15
CA VAL A 136 -2.90 -7.10 -6.59
C VAL A 136 -3.12 -5.69 -7.12
N PHE A 137 -3.83 -5.56 -8.24
CA PHE A 137 -4.17 -4.26 -8.82
C PHE A 137 -5.66 -4.16 -9.12
N ASN A 138 -6.31 -3.13 -8.60
CA ASN A 138 -7.72 -2.87 -8.86
C ASN A 138 -7.93 -1.43 -9.32
N ASN A 139 -8.29 -1.26 -10.59
CA ASN A 139 -8.64 0.02 -11.22
C ASN A 139 -10.10 0.09 -11.69
N GLN A 140 -10.98 -0.79 -11.18
CA GLN A 140 -12.41 -0.74 -11.51
C GLN A 140 -13.01 0.58 -11.01
N GLN A 141 -13.95 1.18 -11.74
CA GLN A 141 -14.61 2.38 -11.23
C GLN A 141 -15.39 2.05 -9.95
N TRP A 142 -15.38 2.99 -9.01
CA TRP A 142 -16.16 2.84 -7.79
C TRP A 142 -17.65 3.03 -8.12
N GLU A 143 -18.45 2.08 -7.71
CA GLU A 143 -19.91 2.16 -7.70
C GLU A 143 -20.43 1.73 -6.34
N TYR A 144 -21.59 2.26 -5.94
CA TYR A 144 -22.19 1.83 -4.68
C TYR A 144 -22.71 0.41 -4.81
N ASP A 145 -22.22 -0.45 -3.92
CA ASP A 145 -22.65 -1.82 -3.75
C ASP A 145 -22.93 -2.06 -2.25
N LYS A 146 -24.16 -2.48 -1.95
CA LYS A 146 -24.61 -2.68 -0.57
C LYS A 146 -23.85 -3.80 0.14
N GLU A 147 -23.51 -4.86 -0.57
CA GLU A 147 -22.76 -6.00 -0.03
C GLU A 147 -21.31 -5.59 0.24
N LEU A 148 -20.67 -4.89 -0.69
CA LEU A 148 -19.31 -4.37 -0.47
C LEU A 148 -19.24 -3.33 0.66
N GLU A 149 -20.26 -2.48 0.82
CA GLU A 149 -20.34 -1.58 1.99
C GLU A 149 -20.40 -2.37 3.29
N TYR A 150 -21.28 -3.38 3.37
CA TYR A 150 -21.38 -4.21 4.57
C TYR A 150 -20.08 -4.97 4.86
N LEU A 151 -19.53 -5.68 3.86
CA LEU A 151 -18.30 -6.45 4.00
C LEU A 151 -17.11 -5.58 4.35
N SER A 152 -16.98 -4.40 3.74
CA SER A 152 -15.89 -3.46 4.06
C SER A 152 -16.00 -2.92 5.49
N ASN A 153 -17.21 -2.67 6.00
CA ASN A 153 -17.41 -2.23 7.38
C ASN A 153 -17.06 -3.35 8.37
N VAL A 154 -17.63 -4.54 8.20
CA VAL A 154 -17.35 -5.69 9.06
C VAL A 154 -15.87 -6.03 9.07
N MET A 155 -15.24 -6.03 7.88
CA MET A 155 -13.81 -6.32 7.77
C MET A 155 -12.98 -5.25 8.48
N LEU A 156 -13.26 -3.96 8.30
CA LEU A 156 -12.40 -2.87 8.78
C LEU A 156 -12.68 -2.39 10.22
N GLU A 157 -13.78 -2.83 10.84
CA GLU A 157 -14.13 -2.51 12.23
C GLU A 157 -13.39 -3.37 13.28
N GLY A 158 -12.84 -4.52 12.87
CA GLY A 158 -12.13 -5.45 13.76
C GLY A 158 -10.70 -5.05 14.13
N GLU A 159 -10.13 -5.72 15.13
CA GLU A 159 -8.70 -5.63 15.44
C GLU A 159 -7.86 -6.32 14.34
N GLY A 160 -6.60 -5.87 14.16
CA GLY A 160 -5.67 -6.51 13.20
C GLY A 160 -5.77 -6.03 11.74
N GLN A 161 -6.65 -5.08 11.41
CA GLN A 161 -6.85 -4.57 10.04
C GLN A 161 -5.75 -3.60 9.55
N GLY A 162 -4.70 -3.43 10.35
CA GLY A 162 -3.57 -2.54 10.13
C GLY A 162 -3.90 -1.06 10.21
N LYS A 163 -2.84 -0.27 10.37
CA LYS A 163 -2.95 1.17 10.51
C LYS A 163 -3.03 1.82 9.13
N GLN A 164 -3.92 2.79 9.00
CA GLN A 164 -3.83 3.74 7.89
C GLN A 164 -2.73 4.76 8.20
N ILE A 165 -1.76 4.86 7.30
CA ILE A 165 -0.59 5.73 7.42
C ILE A 165 -0.71 6.80 6.34
N ARG A 166 -0.44 8.06 6.67
CA ARG A 166 -0.30 9.13 5.68
C ARG A 166 1.18 9.36 5.45
N ILE A 167 1.57 9.42 4.17
CA ILE A 167 2.92 9.87 3.82
C ILE A 167 2.95 11.40 3.86
N GLY A 168 3.91 11.97 4.58
CA GLY A 168 4.03 13.43 4.77
C GLY A 168 3.49 13.90 6.12
N ASN A 169 2.84 15.07 6.14
CA ASN A 169 2.39 15.69 7.38
C ASN A 169 1.35 14.84 8.11
N LYS A 170 1.47 14.76 9.45
CA LYS A 170 0.48 14.11 10.31
C LYS A 170 -0.91 14.66 10.02
N THR A 171 -1.91 13.78 9.97
CA THR A 171 -3.31 14.18 9.78
C THR A 171 -3.69 15.19 10.87
N GLY A 172 -4.05 16.40 10.43
CA GLY A 172 -4.51 17.45 11.34
C GLY A 172 -5.82 17.03 11.99
N ARG A 173 -6.01 17.32 13.28
CA ARG A 173 -7.26 17.00 14.01
C ARG A 173 -8.54 17.45 13.30
N ASN A 174 -8.48 18.52 12.52
CA ASN A 174 -9.62 19.08 11.78
C ASN A 174 -9.71 18.63 10.31
N GLU A 175 -8.72 17.91 9.78
CA GLU A 175 -8.74 17.37 8.41
C GLU A 175 -9.71 16.20 8.29
N ARG A 176 -10.11 15.83 7.06
CA ARG A 176 -10.95 14.65 6.83
C ARG A 176 -10.24 13.38 7.29
N CYS A 177 -11.02 12.47 7.86
CA CYS A 177 -10.50 11.21 8.36
C CYS A 177 -10.10 10.28 7.22
N LEU A 178 -8.91 9.70 7.33
CA LEU A 178 -8.34 8.79 6.33
C LEU A 178 -9.13 7.49 6.15
N CYS A 179 -10.03 7.16 7.09
CA CYS A 179 -10.91 5.99 6.97
C CYS A 179 -12.05 6.17 5.96
N GLY A 180 -12.15 7.31 5.28
CA GLY A 180 -13.18 7.54 4.27
C GLY A 180 -14.55 7.89 4.82
N SER A 181 -14.70 8.08 6.15
CA SER A 181 -15.98 8.44 6.78
C SER A 181 -16.51 9.82 6.38
N GLY A 182 -15.68 10.68 5.78
CA GLY A 182 -16.00 12.08 5.49
C GLY A 182 -16.03 13.00 6.72
N LEU A 183 -15.89 12.44 7.93
CA LEU A 183 -15.83 13.19 9.18
C LEU A 183 -14.43 13.80 9.40
N LYS A 184 -14.33 14.83 10.26
CA LYS A 184 -13.03 15.33 10.74
C LYS A 184 -12.31 14.25 11.55
N TYR A 185 -10.99 14.16 11.48
CA TYR A 185 -10.19 13.15 12.18
C TYR A 185 -10.52 13.08 13.68
N LYS A 186 -10.59 14.22 14.37
CA LYS A 186 -10.96 14.32 15.79
C LYS A 186 -12.38 13.84 16.14
N LYS A 187 -13.26 13.71 15.14
CA LYS A 187 -14.64 13.21 15.29
C LYS A 187 -14.79 11.77 14.79
N CYS A 188 -13.69 11.09 14.48
CA CYS A 188 -13.67 9.75 13.92
C CYS A 188 -12.49 8.96 14.52
N CYS A 189 -11.53 8.48 13.73
CA CYS A 189 -10.42 7.66 14.23
C CYS A 189 -9.50 8.35 15.25
N GLY A 190 -9.57 9.67 15.39
CA GLY A 190 -8.83 10.46 16.38
C GLY A 190 -9.64 10.86 17.61
N MET A 191 -10.85 10.33 17.80
CA MET A 191 -11.76 10.73 18.88
C MET A 191 -11.24 10.34 20.28
N ASN A 192 -10.49 9.23 20.37
CA ASN A 192 -9.92 8.71 21.62
C ASN A 192 -8.38 8.69 21.62
N LYS A 193 -7.74 9.58 20.83
CA LYS A 193 -6.28 9.74 20.75
C LYS A 193 -5.81 11.11 21.23
#